data_AF-A0A349W765-F1
#
_entry.id   AF-A0A349W765-F1
#
_cell.length_a   1.000
_cell.length_b   1.000
_cell.length_c   1.000
_cell.angle_alpha   90.00
_cell.angle_beta   90.00
_cell.angle_gamma   90.00
#
_symmetry.space_group_name_H-M   'P 1'
#
loop_
_entity.id
_entity.type
_entity.pdbx_description
1 polymer ?
#
loop_
_entity_poly.entity_id
_entity_poly.type
_entity_poly.pdbx_seq_one_letter_code
_entity_poly.pdbx_strand_id
1 'polypeptide(L)'
;MTTHHLLEHWLAQERDILTRLDVGPGPGVARREQIAHMTGLEQMQAMLRGELPYAAIARTLDFLIVEVGDGSAVFQGTPRLEHLNPMGTVHGGWFATLLDSALGCAVHTRMEPGRGYTTAELGINLVKAITPK
;
A
#
# COMPACT_ATOMS: atom_id res chain seq x y z
N MET A 1 0.85 24.56 10.02
CA MET A 1 1.15 24.20 8.62
C MET A 1 -0.11 24.40 7.79
N THR A 2 -0.03 25.06 6.63
CA THR A 2 -1.19 25.24 5.73
C THR A 2 -1.48 23.94 4.97
N THR A 3 -2.73 23.69 4.58
CA THR A 3 -3.16 22.48 3.85
C THR A 3 -2.37 22.25 2.56
N HIS A 4 -1.99 23.34 1.88
CA HIS A 4 -1.19 23.30 0.65
C HIS A 4 0.22 22.72 0.91
N HIS A 5 0.87 23.11 2.01
CA HIS A 5 2.17 22.58 2.39
C HIS A 5 2.11 21.08 2.77
N LEU A 6 0.97 20.60 3.26
CA LEU A 6 0.80 19.18 3.56
C LEU A 6 0.67 18.35 2.28
N LEU A 7 -0.18 18.76 1.33
CA LEU A 7 -0.35 18.01 0.08
C LEU A 7 0.98 17.90 -0.70
N GLU A 8 1.71 19.00 -0.83
CA GLU A 8 3.03 19.01 -1.49
C GLU A 8 4.02 18.03 -0.85
N HIS A 9 4.01 17.93 0.49
CA HIS A 9 4.85 16.97 1.20
C HIS A 9 4.48 15.52 0.88
N TRP A 10 3.19 15.19 0.89
CA TRP A 10 2.71 13.83 0.57
C TRP A 10 3.03 13.43 -0.86
N LEU A 11 2.86 14.35 -1.81
CA LEU A 11 3.21 14.15 -3.22
C LEU A 11 4.73 14.03 -3.43
N ALA A 12 5.54 14.77 -2.68
CA ALA A 12 7.01 14.62 -2.72
C ALA A 12 7.43 13.24 -2.21
N GLN A 13 6.88 12.82 -1.07
CA GLN A 13 7.15 11.49 -0.50
C GLN A 13 6.75 10.36 -1.46
N GLU A 14 5.58 10.45 -2.10
CA GLU A 14 5.12 9.49 -3.10
C GLU A 14 6.11 9.38 -4.27
N ARG A 15 6.55 10.51 -4.84
CA ARG A 15 7.52 10.54 -5.95
C ARG A 15 8.86 9.89 -5.57
N ASP A 16 9.34 10.16 -4.37
CA ASP A 16 10.59 9.57 -3.87
C ASP A 16 10.45 8.04 -3.72
N ILE A 17 9.33 7.56 -3.20
CA ILE A 17 9.08 6.12 -3.05
C ILE A 17 8.97 5.46 -4.42
N LEU A 18 8.19 6.02 -5.36
CA LEU A 18 8.05 5.48 -6.70
C LEU A 18 9.41 5.35 -7.39
N THR A 19 10.25 6.39 -7.29
CA THR A 19 11.61 6.36 -7.85
C THR A 19 12.43 5.20 -7.28
N ARG A 20 12.33 4.92 -5.96
CA ARG A 20 13.02 3.77 -5.34
C ARG A 20 12.43 2.43 -5.77
N LEU A 21 11.11 2.32 -5.91
CA LEU A 21 10.44 1.08 -6.31
C LEU A 21 10.69 0.74 -7.78
N ASP A 22 10.85 1.75 -8.65
CA ASP A 22 11.11 1.59 -10.08
C ASP A 22 12.53 1.08 -10.37
N VAL A 23 13.51 1.42 -9.54
CA VAL A 23 14.87 0.85 -9.61
C VAL A 23 14.98 -0.51 -8.93
N GLY A 24 14.00 -0.86 -8.09
CA GLY A 24 13.94 -2.12 -7.37
C GLY A 24 13.49 -3.31 -8.24
N PRO A 25 13.20 -4.46 -7.62
CA PRO A 25 12.76 -5.66 -8.34
C PRO A 25 11.36 -5.54 -8.96
N GLY A 26 10.62 -4.46 -8.71
CA GLY A 26 9.30 -4.21 -9.27
C GLY A 26 8.18 -5.05 -8.63
N PRO A 27 7.03 -5.19 -9.32
CA PRO A 27 5.90 -5.97 -8.82
C PRO A 27 6.21 -7.47 -8.86
N GLY A 28 5.92 -8.20 -7.78
CA GLY A 28 6.18 -9.64 -7.76
C GLY A 28 6.01 -10.29 -6.40
N VAL A 29 6.65 -11.44 -6.24
CA VAL A 29 6.62 -12.25 -5.01
C VAL A 29 8.05 -12.45 -4.53
N ALA A 30 8.32 -12.13 -3.26
CA ALA A 30 9.63 -12.34 -2.66
C ALA A 30 9.95 -13.83 -2.57
N ARG A 31 11.21 -14.21 -2.82
CA ARG A 31 11.64 -15.60 -2.65
C ARG A 31 11.80 -15.91 -1.17
N ARG A 32 11.55 -17.17 -0.79
CA ARG A 32 11.58 -17.61 0.61
C ARG A 32 12.92 -17.30 1.28
N GLU A 33 14.04 -17.51 0.59
CA GLU A 33 15.38 -17.23 1.12
C GLU A 33 15.61 -15.75 1.46
N GLN A 34 14.89 -14.83 0.80
CA GLN A 34 15.00 -13.39 1.05
C GLN A 34 14.32 -12.98 2.35
N ILE A 35 13.26 -13.70 2.77
CA ILE A 35 12.35 -13.25 3.84
C ILE A 35 12.27 -14.20 5.04
N ALA A 36 12.71 -15.45 4.92
CA ALA A 36 12.50 -16.46 5.97
C ALA A 36 13.13 -16.11 7.34
N HIS A 37 14.15 -15.26 7.34
CA HIS A 37 14.86 -14.80 8.53
C HIS A 37 14.35 -13.46 9.06
N MET A 38 13.43 -12.80 8.35
CA MET A 38 12.94 -11.47 8.68
C MET A 38 11.59 -11.55 9.40
N THR A 39 11.43 -10.70 10.42
CA THR A 39 10.10 -10.34 10.95
C THR A 39 9.26 -9.69 9.85
N GLY A 40 7.94 -9.65 10.04
CA GLY A 40 7.09 -8.97 9.06
C GLY A 40 7.36 -7.47 8.96
N LEU A 41 7.76 -6.80 10.06
CA LEU A 41 8.17 -5.39 10.01
C LEU A 41 9.41 -5.20 9.13
N GLU A 42 10.44 -6.04 9.30
CA GLU A 42 11.65 -5.98 8.48
C GLU A 42 11.36 -6.24 6.99
N GLN A 43 10.46 -7.19 6.69
CA GLN A 43 10.00 -7.44 5.32
C GLN A 43 9.32 -6.20 4.72
N MET A 44 8.40 -5.58 5.45
CA MET A 44 7.69 -4.38 4.99
C MET A 44 8.63 -3.18 4.80
N GLN A 45 9.60 -3.01 5.70
CA GLN A 45 10.61 -1.97 5.59
C GLN A 45 11.56 -2.22 4.40
N ALA A 46 11.98 -3.46 4.16
CA ALA A 46 12.80 -3.83 3.01
C ALA A 46 12.05 -3.58 1.69
N MET A 47 10.77 -3.92 1.62
CA MET A 47 9.91 -3.58 0.49
C MET A 47 9.81 -2.06 0.28
N LEU A 48 9.59 -1.26 1.34
CA LEU A 48 9.51 0.20 1.25
C LEU A 48 10.84 0.86 0.82
N ARG A 49 11.98 0.22 1.13
CA ARG A 49 13.31 0.59 0.64
C ARG A 49 13.59 0.16 -0.81
N GLY A 50 12.71 -0.63 -1.42
CA GLY A 50 12.88 -1.15 -2.79
C GLY A 50 13.79 -2.39 -2.89
N GLU A 51 14.06 -3.08 -1.78
CA GLU A 51 14.92 -4.26 -1.72
C GLU A 51 14.14 -5.57 -1.99
N LEU A 52 12.83 -5.55 -1.75
CA LEU A 52 11.89 -6.65 -2.01
C LEU A 52 10.82 -6.23 -3.03
N PRO A 53 10.27 -7.18 -3.81
CA PRO A 53 9.18 -6.88 -4.71
C PRO A 53 7.94 -6.44 -3.93
N TYR A 54 7.19 -5.51 -4.51
CA TYR A 54 5.89 -5.09 -3.98
C TYR A 54 4.74 -5.86 -4.64
N ALA A 55 3.56 -5.86 -4.02
CA ALA A 55 2.42 -6.60 -4.53
C ALA A 55 1.96 -6.05 -5.90
N ALA A 56 1.80 -6.92 -6.90
CA ALA A 56 1.43 -6.51 -8.25
C ALA A 56 0.10 -5.74 -8.33
N ILE A 57 -0.85 -6.05 -7.43
CA ILE A 57 -2.14 -5.36 -7.34
C ILE A 57 -1.98 -3.86 -7.05
N ALA A 58 -0.93 -3.45 -6.35
CA ALA A 58 -0.63 -2.06 -6.04
C ALA A 58 -0.37 -1.25 -7.33
N ARG A 59 0.37 -1.84 -8.28
CA ARG A 59 0.56 -1.25 -9.63
C ARG A 59 -0.75 -1.22 -10.42
N THR A 60 -1.53 -2.30 -10.39
CA THR A 60 -2.81 -2.38 -11.12
C THR A 60 -3.80 -1.32 -10.65
N LEU A 61 -3.84 -1.05 -9.34
CA LEU A 61 -4.78 -0.11 -8.73
C LEU A 61 -4.15 1.24 -8.39
N ASP A 62 -2.93 1.54 -8.88
CA ASP A 62 -2.26 2.82 -8.70
C ASP A 62 -2.23 3.31 -7.23
N PHE A 63 -1.79 2.42 -6.33
CA PHE A 63 -1.52 2.75 -4.94
C PHE A 63 -0.17 2.22 -4.50
N LEU A 64 0.34 2.77 -3.40
CA LEU A 64 1.62 2.39 -2.81
C LEU A 64 1.59 2.56 -1.29
N ILE A 65 2.44 1.79 -0.63
CA ILE A 65 2.73 2.01 0.78
C ILE A 65 3.71 3.19 0.91
N VAL A 66 3.48 4.06 1.89
CA VAL A 66 4.33 5.24 2.11
C VAL A 66 5.01 5.29 3.46
N GLU A 67 4.47 4.56 4.42
CA GLU A 67 5.04 4.45 5.77
C GLU A 67 4.67 3.09 6.37
N VAL A 68 5.58 2.52 7.17
CA VAL A 68 5.39 1.29 7.92
C VAL A 68 5.95 1.44 9.33
N GLY A 69 5.23 0.91 10.32
CA GLY A 69 5.64 0.90 11.72
C GLY A 69 5.10 -0.32 12.45
N ASP A 70 5.39 -0.43 13.74
CA ASP A 70 4.97 -1.56 14.56
C ASP A 70 3.44 -1.58 14.78
N GLY A 71 2.72 -2.36 13.97
CA GLY A 71 1.26 -2.39 13.92
C GLY A 71 0.64 -1.27 13.08
N SER A 72 1.40 -0.64 12.18
CA SER A 72 0.89 0.42 11.31
C SER A 72 1.40 0.32 9.88
N ALA A 73 0.56 0.70 8.94
CA ALA A 73 0.90 0.83 7.54
C ALA A 73 0.06 1.96 6.91
N VAL A 74 0.72 2.89 6.23
CA VAL A 74 0.07 4.04 5.58
C VAL A 74 0.20 3.88 4.07
N PHE A 75 -0.91 4.06 3.37
CA PHE A 75 -0.98 3.96 1.92
C PHE A 75 -1.43 5.29 1.30
N GLN A 76 -0.89 5.59 0.13
CA GLN A 76 -1.41 6.59 -0.78
C GLN A 76 -1.92 5.90 -2.03
N GLY A 77 -2.92 6.48 -2.69
CA GLY A 77 -3.37 5.98 -3.98
C GLY A 77 -3.96 7.07 -4.85
N THR A 78 -3.75 6.91 -6.14
CA THR A 78 -4.09 7.86 -7.19
C THR A 78 -5.12 7.21 -8.11
N PRO A 79 -6.41 7.19 -7.74
CA PRO A 79 -7.42 6.57 -8.57
C PRO A 79 -7.54 7.32 -9.91
N ARG A 80 -7.50 6.58 -11.03
CA ARG A 80 -7.57 7.10 -12.39
C ARG A 80 -8.92 6.78 -13.04
N LEU A 81 -9.08 7.15 -14.32
CA LEU A 81 -10.33 6.96 -15.07
C LEU A 81 -10.76 5.48 -15.08
N GLU A 82 -9.81 4.55 -15.20
CA GLU A 82 -10.06 3.11 -15.16
C GLU A 82 -10.56 2.60 -13.80
N HIS A 83 -10.47 3.40 -12.74
CA HIS A 83 -10.92 3.03 -11.39
C HIS A 83 -12.31 3.60 -11.05
N LEU A 84 -12.98 4.26 -12.00
CA LEU A 84 -14.31 4.82 -11.77
C LEU A 84 -15.41 3.77 -11.97
N ASN A 85 -16.51 3.95 -11.24
CA ASN A 85 -17.76 3.25 -11.45
C ASN A 85 -18.61 3.96 -12.54
N PRO A 86 -19.75 3.37 -12.98
CA PRO A 86 -20.62 3.99 -13.98
C PRO A 86 -21.21 5.35 -13.60
N MET A 87 -21.16 5.74 -12.33
CA MET A 87 -21.61 7.04 -11.82
C MET A 87 -20.50 8.11 -11.85
N GLY A 88 -19.30 7.78 -12.35
CA GLY A 88 -18.18 8.72 -12.46
C GLY A 88 -17.44 8.98 -11.14
N THR A 89 -17.70 8.20 -10.09
CA THR A 89 -16.96 8.25 -8.83
C THR A 89 -16.04 7.04 -8.69
N VAL A 90 -15.05 7.09 -7.79
CA VAL A 90 -14.13 5.97 -7.59
C VAL A 90 -14.91 4.72 -7.16
N HIS A 91 -14.65 3.59 -7.82
CA HIS A 91 -15.33 2.33 -7.57
C HIS A 91 -15.07 1.82 -6.16
N GLY A 92 -16.10 1.24 -5.53
CA GLY A 92 -16.03 0.77 -4.15
C GLY A 92 -14.93 -0.26 -3.90
N GLY A 93 -14.74 -1.15 -4.87
CA GLY A 93 -13.67 -2.16 -4.85
C GLY A 93 -12.27 -1.55 -4.79
N TRP A 94 -12.03 -0.37 -5.37
CA TRP A 94 -10.70 0.23 -5.39
C TRP A 94 -10.22 0.60 -3.98
N PHE A 95 -11.01 1.39 -3.24
CA PHE A 95 -10.64 1.77 -1.89
C PHE A 95 -10.83 0.60 -0.91
N ALA A 96 -11.71 -0.36 -1.19
CA ALA A 96 -11.81 -1.57 -0.37
C ALA A 96 -10.52 -2.40 -0.42
N THR A 97 -9.93 -2.57 -1.61
CA THR A 97 -8.64 -3.26 -1.77
C THR A 97 -7.49 -2.48 -1.13
N LEU A 98 -7.47 -1.15 -1.24
CA LEU A 98 -6.47 -0.32 -0.56
C LEU A 98 -6.59 -0.47 0.98
N LEU A 99 -7.81 -0.45 1.52
CA LEU A 99 -8.06 -0.63 2.95
C LEU A 99 -7.67 -2.03 3.45
N ASP A 100 -7.98 -3.09 2.69
CA ASP A 100 -7.52 -4.46 2.98
C ASP A 100 -5.99 -4.55 2.99
N SER A 101 -5.33 -3.92 2.00
CA SER A 101 -3.87 -3.88 1.93
C SER A 101 -3.27 -3.17 3.15
N ALA A 102 -3.83 -2.03 3.56
CA ALA A 102 -3.39 -1.29 4.74
C ALA A 102 -3.55 -2.10 6.02
N LEU A 103 -4.72 -2.71 6.23
CA LEU A 103 -5.00 -3.55 7.41
C LEU A 103 -4.10 -4.79 7.43
N GLY A 104 -4.00 -5.49 6.31
CA GLY A 104 -3.15 -6.67 6.18
C GLY A 104 -1.69 -6.33 6.48
N CYS A 105 -1.16 -5.26 5.89
CA CYS A 105 0.22 -4.83 6.12
C CYS A 105 0.46 -4.44 7.58
N ALA A 106 -0.48 -3.75 8.23
CA ALA A 106 -0.39 -3.42 9.65
C ALA A 106 -0.31 -4.70 10.52
N VAL A 107 -1.13 -5.71 10.22
CA VAL A 107 -1.02 -7.04 10.88
C VAL A 107 0.31 -7.71 10.55
N HIS A 108 0.75 -7.66 9.30
CA HIS A 108 2.00 -8.28 8.87
C HIS A 108 3.19 -7.74 9.65
N THR A 109 3.25 -6.43 9.92
CA THR A 109 4.36 -5.83 10.70
C THR A 109 4.56 -6.47 12.07
N ARG A 110 3.53 -7.12 12.64
CA ARG A 110 3.57 -7.81 13.94
C ARG A 110 3.98 -9.28 13.85
N MET A 111 4.23 -9.81 12.65
CA MET A 111 4.51 -11.22 12.46
C MET A 111 5.95 -11.58 12.83
N GLU A 112 6.10 -12.68 13.57
CA GLU A 112 7.39 -13.34 13.76
C GLU A 112 7.86 -14.00 12.45
N PRO A 113 9.16 -14.27 12.30
CA PRO A 113 9.68 -14.94 11.11
C PRO A 113 8.98 -16.28 10.84
N GLY A 114 8.66 -16.54 9.57
CA GLY A 114 8.02 -17.77 9.13
C GLY A 114 6.51 -17.89 9.43
N ARG A 115 5.88 -16.87 10.05
CA ARG A 115 4.43 -16.84 10.26
C ARG A 115 3.71 -16.12 9.13
N GLY A 116 2.60 -16.71 8.69
CA GLY A 116 1.68 -16.11 7.71
C GLY A 116 0.34 -15.75 8.34
N TYR A 117 -0.45 -14.97 7.63
CA TYR A 117 -1.82 -14.62 7.97
C TYR A 117 -2.66 -14.54 6.69
N THR A 118 -3.98 -14.48 6.86
CA THR A 118 -4.92 -14.24 5.77
C THR A 118 -6.06 -13.36 6.29
N THR A 119 -6.63 -12.52 5.43
CA THR A 119 -7.86 -11.78 5.75
C THR A 119 -8.99 -12.79 5.94
N ALA A 120 -9.57 -12.82 7.15
CA ALA A 120 -10.72 -13.68 7.46
C ALA A 120 -12.05 -13.01 7.07
N GLU A 121 -12.15 -11.70 7.33
CA GLU A 121 -13.30 -10.86 7.04
C GLU A 121 -12.84 -9.41 6.80
N LEU A 122 -13.57 -8.66 5.98
CA LEU A 122 -13.36 -7.24 5.76
C LEU A 122 -14.69 -6.49 5.86
N GLY A 123 -14.84 -5.68 6.91
CA GLY A 123 -15.98 -4.79 7.11
C GLY A 123 -15.62 -3.34 6.80
N ILE A 124 -16.40 -2.67 5.94
CA ILE A 124 -16.14 -1.27 5.55
C ILE A 124 -17.44 -0.46 5.67
N ASN A 125 -17.36 0.70 6.31
CA ASN A 125 -18.43 1.68 6.37
C ASN A 125 -18.09 2.88 5.46
N LEU A 126 -18.96 3.17 4.49
CA LEU A 126 -18.73 4.24 3.51
C LEU A 126 -19.41 5.53 3.95
N VAL A 127 -18.61 6.58 4.17
CA VAL A 127 -19.08 7.87 4.73
C VAL A 127 -19.20 8.97 3.68
N LYS A 128 -18.38 8.92 2.63
CA LYS A 128 -18.33 9.95 1.57
C LYS A 128 -17.81 9.35 0.28
N ALA A 129 -18.38 9.77 -0.85
CA ALA A 129 -17.86 9.42 -2.17
C ALA A 129 -16.49 10.06 -2.42
N ILE A 130 -15.60 9.31 -3.08
CA ILE A 130 -14.35 9.83 -3.63
C ILE A 130 -14.60 10.16 -5.10
N THR A 131 -14.38 11.42 -5.47
CA THR A 131 -14.51 11.89 -6.86
C THR A 131 -13.13 12.20 -7.42
N PRO A 132 -12.95 12.09 -8.75
CA PRO A 132 -11.80 12.72 -9.41
C PRO A 132 -11.68 14.18 -9.00
N LYS A 133 -10.44 14.68 -8.91
CA LYS A 133 -10.16 16.10 -8.70
C LYS A 133 -9.82 16.78 -10.02
#